data_AF-A0AA96MNP1-F1
#
_entry.id   AF-A0AA96MNP1-F1
#
_cell.length_a   1.000
_cell.length_b   1.000
_cell.length_c   1.000
_cell.angle_alpha   90.00
_cell.angle_beta   90.00
_cell.angle_gamma   90.00
#
_symmetry.space_group_name_H-M   'P 1'
#
loop_
_entity.id
_entity.type
_entity.pdbx_description
1 polymer ?
#
loop_
_entity_poly.entity_id
_entity_poly.type
_entity_poly.pdbx_seq_one_letter_code
_entity_poly.pdbx_strand_id
1 'polypeptide(L)'
;MQSKITKVLQHMAHTHEQMARILDAERHVAVRMSQIVHDLPDADPDFGGFSGLVESSGQVNKNIIAYLNALADLEEAMAEGVGRVIKELNGQEEE
;
A
#
# COMPACT_ATOMS: atom_id res chain seq x y z
N MET A 1 15.52 -30.79 -18.37
CA MET A 1 15.46 -29.39 -18.84
C MET A 1 14.06 -28.80 -18.70
N GLN A 2 13.01 -29.48 -19.20
CA GLN A 2 11.62 -29.04 -19.03
C GLN A 2 11.21 -28.78 -17.57
N SER A 3 11.51 -29.67 -16.62
CA SER A 3 11.11 -29.43 -15.22
C SER A 3 11.77 -28.20 -14.59
N LYS A 4 13.01 -27.88 -14.97
CA LYS A 4 13.70 -26.66 -14.51
C LYS A 4 13.04 -25.40 -15.09
N ILE A 5 12.68 -25.42 -16.37
CA ILE A 5 11.96 -24.32 -17.02
C ILE A 5 10.57 -24.13 -16.38
N THR A 6 9.85 -25.21 -16.10
CA THR A 6 8.55 -25.17 -15.41
C THR A 6 8.67 -24.58 -14.01
N LYS A 7 9.67 -24.97 -13.21
CA LYS A 7 9.90 -24.38 -11.88
C LYS A 7 10.20 -22.88 -11.95
N VAL A 8 11.04 -22.45 -12.90
CA VAL A 8 11.35 -21.03 -13.10
C VAL A 8 10.09 -20.24 -13.48
N LEU A 9 9.29 -20.75 -14.42
CA LEU A 9 8.03 -20.10 -14.81
C LEU A 9 7.04 -20.02 -13.64
N GLN A 10 6.99 -21.04 -12.78
CA GLN A 10 6.13 -21.04 -11.60
C GLN A 10 6.57 -19.99 -10.57
N HIS A 11 7.87 -19.85 -10.32
CA HIS A 11 8.39 -18.77 -9.47
C HIS A 11 8.13 -17.40 -10.06
N MET A 12 8.37 -17.19 -11.36
CA MET A 12 8.09 -15.92 -12.03
C MET A 12 6.62 -15.53 -11.95
N ALA A 13 5.70 -16.46 -12.24
CA ALA A 13 4.27 -16.21 -12.16
C ALA A 13 3.86 -15.79 -10.74
N HIS A 14 4.44 -16.43 -9.72
CA HIS A 14 4.16 -16.10 -8.34
C HIS A 14 4.77 -14.75 -7.92
N THR A 15 5.99 -14.43 -8.35
CA THR A 15 6.60 -13.10 -8.12
C THR A 15 5.76 -11.99 -8.76
N HIS A 16 5.24 -12.21 -9.97
CA HIS A 16 4.35 -11.25 -10.63
C HIS A 16 3.03 -11.08 -9.88
N GLU A 17 2.45 -12.14 -9.32
CA GLU A 17 1.26 -12.06 -8.48
C GLU A 17 1.51 -11.19 -7.24
N GLN A 18 2.63 -11.41 -6.55
CA GLN A 18 3.01 -10.61 -5.37
C GLN A 18 3.26 -9.15 -5.74
N MET A 19 3.94 -8.90 -6.87
CA MET A 19 4.16 -7.54 -7.37
C MET A 19 2.85 -6.83 -7.71
N ALA A 20 1.88 -7.53 -8.29
CA ALA A 20 0.56 -6.96 -8.56
C ALA A 20 -0.18 -6.56 -7.27
N ARG A 21 -0.08 -7.36 -6.20
CA ARG A 21 -0.66 -7.02 -4.89
C ARG A 21 -0.04 -5.77 -4.28
N ILE A 22 1.30 -5.66 -4.33
CA ILE A 22 2.02 -4.47 -3.85
C ILE A 22 1.58 -3.22 -4.63
N LEU A 23 1.51 -3.30 -5.96
CA LEU A 23 1.10 -2.17 -6.81
C LEU A 23 -0.35 -1.72 -6.54
N ASP A 24 -1.26 -2.65 -6.26
CA ASP A 24 -2.64 -2.29 -5.92
C ASP A 24 -2.75 -1.63 -4.54
N ALA A 25 -1.99 -2.13 -3.55
CA ALA A 25 -1.91 -1.48 -2.24
C ALA A 25 -1.28 -0.08 -2.33
N GLU A 26 -0.21 0.09 -3.12
CA GLU A 26 0.41 1.39 -3.39
C GLU A 26 -0.58 2.36 -4.02
N ARG A 27 -1.37 1.91 -5.00
CA ARG A 27 -2.44 2.71 -5.60
C ARG A 27 -3.43 3.21 -4.54
N HIS A 28 -3.81 2.36 -3.58
CA HIS A 28 -4.69 2.78 -2.49
C HIS A 28 -4.06 3.87 -1.62
N VAL A 29 -2.79 3.74 -1.25
CA VAL A 29 -2.03 4.76 -0.51
C VAL A 29 -2.01 6.09 -1.27
N ALA A 30 -1.69 6.07 -2.57
CA ALA A 30 -1.63 7.26 -3.41
C ALA A 30 -2.99 7.98 -3.53
N VAL A 31 -4.07 7.23 -3.71
CA VAL A 31 -5.43 7.78 -3.77
C VAL A 31 -5.81 8.45 -2.45
N ARG A 32 -5.50 7.82 -1.30
CA ARG A 32 -5.80 8.39 0.02
C ARG A 32 -4.99 9.66 0.29
N MET A 33 -3.72 9.69 -0.09
CA MET A 33 -2.90 10.91 -0.04
C MET A 33 -3.50 12.04 -0.86
N SER A 34 -3.93 11.76 -2.10
CA SER A 34 -4.58 12.76 -2.93
C SER A 34 -5.85 13.32 -2.29
N GLN A 35 -6.63 12.48 -1.60
CA GLN A 35 -7.82 12.92 -0.86
C GLN A 35 -7.47 13.83 0.32
N ILE A 36 -6.40 13.51 1.05
CA ILE A 36 -5.90 14.39 2.14
C ILE A 36 -5.49 15.75 1.59
N VAL A 37 -4.69 15.77 0.51
CA VAL A 37 -4.23 17.03 -0.10
C VAL A 37 -5.39 17.86 -0.65
N HIS A 38 -6.38 17.20 -1.26
CA HIS A 38 -7.57 17.87 -1.78
C HIS A 38 -8.47 18.46 -0.68
N ASP A 39 -8.62 17.74 0.43
CA ASP A 39 -9.51 18.14 1.52
C ASP A 39 -8.81 19.05 2.54
N LEU A 40 -7.49 19.23 2.42
CA LEU A 40 -6.74 20.23 3.17
C LEU A 40 -7.12 21.62 2.65
N PRO A 41 -7.53 22.54 3.54
CA PRO A 41 -7.93 23.87 3.15
C PRO A 41 -6.73 24.73 2.69
N ASP A 42 -6.98 25.65 1.77
CA ASP A 42 -6.01 26.65 1.32
C ASP A 42 -5.62 27.63 2.45
N ALA A 43 -4.64 28.51 2.20
CA ALA A 43 -4.03 29.37 3.22
C ALA A 43 -4.98 30.35 3.94
N ASP A 44 -6.14 30.68 3.39
CA ASP A 44 -7.18 31.49 4.03
C ASP A 44 -8.58 30.91 3.80
N PRO A 45 -8.93 29.84 4.53
CA PRO A 45 -10.16 29.10 4.30
C PRO A 45 -11.31 29.68 5.12
N ASP A 46 -12.44 29.97 4.45
CA ASP A 46 -13.70 30.29 5.13
C ASP A 46 -14.44 28.99 5.47
N PHE A 47 -14.45 28.64 6.76
CA PHE A 47 -15.15 27.47 7.27
C PHE A 47 -16.61 27.73 7.65
N GLY A 48 -17.15 28.93 7.42
CA GLY A 48 -18.53 29.24 7.84
C GLY A 48 -18.72 29.21 9.37
N GLY A 49 -17.66 29.52 10.12
CA GLY A 49 -17.62 29.53 11.58
C GLY A 49 -17.21 28.20 12.22
N PHE A 50 -17.47 28.08 13.53
CA PHE A 50 -16.97 26.95 14.34
C PHE A 50 -17.48 25.59 13.87
N SER A 51 -18.74 25.51 13.41
CA SER A 51 -19.33 24.25 12.97
C SER A 51 -18.63 23.67 11.75
N GLY A 52 -18.36 24.48 10.73
CA GLY A 52 -17.67 24.00 9.53
C GLY A 52 -16.18 23.74 9.77
N LEU A 53 -15.56 24.43 10.74
CA LEU A 53 -14.19 24.09 11.16
C LEU A 53 -14.13 22.68 11.76
N VAL A 54 -15.09 22.34 12.64
CA VAL A 54 -15.20 21.00 13.24
C VAL A 54 -15.46 19.93 12.17
N GLU A 55 -16.33 20.22 11.21
CA GLU A 55 -16.64 19.31 10.10
C GLU A 55 -15.42 19.06 9.20
N SER A 56 -14.76 20.13 8.74
CA SER A 56 -13.56 20.06 7.91
C SER A 56 -12.43 19.31 8.62
N SER A 57 -12.18 19.63 9.90
CA SER A 57 -11.19 18.91 10.73
C SER A 57 -11.53 17.42 10.85
N GLY A 58 -12.82 17.09 11.02
CA GLY A 58 -13.30 15.72 11.08
C GLY A 58 -13.11 14.96 9.77
N GLN A 59 -13.29 15.62 8.63
CA GLN A 59 -13.07 15.06 7.30
C GLN A 59 -11.60 14.76 7.05
N VAL A 60 -10.71 15.73 7.31
CA VAL A 60 -9.26 15.54 7.20
C VAL A 60 -8.80 14.37 8.09
N ASN A 61 -9.29 14.30 9.33
CA ASN A 61 -8.93 13.20 10.23
C ASN A 61 -9.37 11.83 9.70
N LYS A 62 -10.58 11.71 9.12
CA LYS A 62 -11.04 10.46 8.49
C LYS A 62 -10.14 10.05 7.32
N ASN A 63 -9.71 11.02 6.51
CA ASN A 63 -8.82 10.75 5.39
C ASN A 63 -7.44 10.29 5.85
N ILE A 64 -6.89 10.89 6.92
CA ILE A 64 -5.64 10.45 7.55
C ILE A 64 -5.74 9.01 8.03
N ILE A 65 -6.83 8.66 8.75
CA ILE A 65 -7.05 7.28 9.21
C ILE A 65 -7.11 6.31 8.01
N ALA A 66 -7.84 6.67 6.95
CA ALA A 66 -7.95 5.85 5.75
C ALA A 66 -6.61 5.67 5.02
N TYR A 67 -5.77 6.70 5.00
CA TYR A 67 -4.39 6.62 4.48
C TYR A 67 -3.53 5.68 5.30
N LEU A 68 -3.53 5.81 6.63
CA LEU A 68 -2.73 4.96 7.52
C LEU A 68 -3.12 3.47 7.41
N ASN A 69 -4.42 3.17 7.26
CA ASN A 69 -4.86 1.80 7.02
C ASN A 69 -4.36 1.27 5.67
N ALA A 70 -4.47 2.06 4.59
CA ALA A 70 -3.96 1.65 3.28
C ALA A 70 -2.43 1.47 3.29
N LEU A 71 -1.71 2.27 4.09
CA LEU A 71 -0.27 2.13 4.27
C LEU A 71 0.07 0.83 5.00
N ALA A 72 -0.68 0.48 6.05
CA ALA A 72 -0.51 -0.80 6.74
C ALA A 72 -0.74 -1.99 5.79
N ASP A 73 -1.77 -1.93 4.93
CA ASP A 73 -2.02 -2.97 3.92
C ASP A 73 -0.85 -3.10 2.91
N LEU A 74 -0.25 -1.96 2.52
CA LEU A 74 0.95 -1.95 1.66
C LEU A 74 2.15 -2.57 2.37
N GLU A 75 2.38 -2.20 3.64
CA GLU A 75 3.47 -2.75 4.45
C GLU A 75 3.33 -4.26 4.63
N GLU A 76 2.10 -4.76 4.83
CA GLU A 76 1.81 -6.19 4.90
C GLU A 76 2.13 -6.89 3.56
N ALA A 77 1.64 -6.36 2.44
CA ALA A 77 1.93 -6.91 1.11
C ALA A 77 3.44 -6.94 0.80
N MET A 78 4.17 -5.89 1.19
CA MET A 78 5.63 -5.85 1.06
C MET A 78 6.32 -6.88 1.96
N ALA A 79 5.87 -7.02 3.21
CA ALA A 79 6.42 -7.98 4.15
C ALA A 79 6.23 -9.43 3.68
N GLU A 80 5.07 -9.77 3.11
CA GLU A 80 4.82 -11.06 2.48
C GLU A 80 5.81 -11.33 1.32
N GLY A 81 5.99 -10.35 0.44
CA GLY A 81 6.92 -10.43 -0.69
C GLY A 81 8.37 -10.64 -0.25
N VAL A 82 8.87 -9.78 0.65
CA VAL A 82 10.24 -9.85 1.18
C VAL A 82 10.47 -11.11 2.01
N GLY A 83 9.51 -11.48 2.87
CA GLY A 83 9.60 -12.69 3.69
C GLY A 83 9.73 -13.96 2.86
N ARG A 84 9.12 -14.00 1.67
CA ARG A 84 9.29 -15.12 0.74
C ARG A 84 10.67 -15.15 0.10
N VAL A 85 11.20 -14.00 -0.31
CA VAL A 85 12.56 -13.90 -0.86
C VAL A 85 13.58 -14.37 0.17
N ILE A 86 13.45 -13.95 1.43
CA ILE A 86 14.33 -14.38 2.52
C ILE A 86 14.25 -15.90 2.74
N LYS A 87 13.05 -16.49 2.71
CA LYS A 87 12.88 -17.96 2.83
C LYS A 87 13.55 -18.71 1.68
N GLU A 88 13.41 -18.25 0.46
CA GLU A 88 14.05 -18.87 -0.72
C GLU A 88 15.58 -18.74 -0.67
N LEU A 89 16.12 -17.61 -0.20
CA LEU A 89 17.56 -17.44 0.00
C LEU A 89 18.13 -18.37 1.07
N ASN A 90 17.44 -18.53 2.21
CA ASN A 90 17.87 -19.43 3.28
C ASN A 90 17.69 -20.91 2.92
N GLY A 91 16.66 -21.27 2.14
CA GLY A 91 16.44 -22.63 1.68
C GLY A 91 17.46 -23.12 0.64
N GLN A 92 18.19 -22.21 -0.01
CA GLN A 92 19.30 -22.54 -0.91
C GLN A 92 20.60 -22.93 -0.18
N GLU A 93 20.70 -22.73 1.13
CA GLU A 93 21.89 -23.13 1.92
C GLU A 93 21.84 -24.59 2.39
N GLU A 94 20.70 -25.28 2.29
CA GLU A 94 20.50 -26.67 2.78
C GLU A 94 20.41 -27.75 1.66
N GLU A 95 20.52 -27.39 0.37
CA GLU A 95 20.69 -28.32 -0.78
C GLU A 95 22.10 -28.28 -1.37
#